data_AF-A0A2D0KR48-F1
#
_entry.id   AF-A0A2D0KR48-F1
#
_cell.length_a   1.000
_cell.length_b   1.000
_cell.length_c   1.000
_cell.angle_alpha   90.00
_cell.angle_beta   90.00
_cell.angle_gamma   90.00
#
_symmetry.space_group_name_H-M   'P 1'
#
loop_
_entity.id
_entity.type
_entity.pdbx_description
1 polymer ?
#
loop_
_entity_poly.entity_id
_entity_poly.type
_entity_poly.pdbx_seq_one_letter_code
_entity_poly.pdbx_strand_id
1 'polypeptide(L)' 'MRNIMPTLEELNKGRVKFGAFLVRPLPKNAVRENMRYQVEDGEHCHGQFDSRNEALRYCYQRYRIKIHERIKEGAAQI' A
#
# COMPACT_ATOMS: atom_id res chain seq x y z
N MET A 1 8.12 19.56 5.74
CA MET A 1 7.30 19.02 4.63
C MET A 1 6.07 18.36 5.23
N ARG A 2 4.86 18.69 4.77
CA ARG A 2 3.61 18.22 5.40
C ARG A 2 3.52 16.69 5.32
N ASN A 3 3.31 16.03 6.46
CA ASN A 3 3.04 14.60 6.58
C ASN A 3 1.64 14.27 6.05
N ILE A 4 1.44 14.44 4.75
CA ILE A 4 0.14 14.24 4.11
C ILE A 4 0.04 12.77 3.73
N MET A 5 -1.00 12.11 4.26
CA MET A 5 -1.43 10.80 3.78
C MET A 5 -1.60 10.86 2.26
N PRO A 6 -0.98 9.94 1.49
CA PRO A 6 -1.19 9.92 0.05
C PRO A 6 -2.67 9.83 -0.30
N THR A 7 -3.07 10.53 -1.35
CA THR A 7 -4.40 10.33 -1.93
C THR A 7 -4.47 8.96 -2.58
N LEU A 8 -5.61 8.30 -2.42
CA LEU A 8 -5.90 7.06 -3.12
C LEU A 8 -6.34 7.40 -4.54
N GLU A 9 -5.56 6.96 -5.53
CA GLU A 9 -5.84 7.18 -6.95
C GLU A 9 -6.30 5.86 -7.59
N GLU A 10 -7.54 5.84 -8.08
CA GLU A 10 -8.02 4.68 -8.84
C GLU A 10 -7.45 4.70 -10.26
N LEU A 11 -6.90 3.56 -10.66
CA LEU A 11 -6.36 3.33 -11.98
C LEU A 11 -7.23 2.31 -12.72
N ASN A 12 -6.99 2.20 -14.02
CA ASN A 12 -7.69 1.24 -14.87
C ASN A 12 -7.58 -0.21 -14.36
N LYS A 13 -8.63 -1.00 -14.62
CA LYS A 13 -8.72 -2.43 -14.26
C LYS A 13 -8.67 -2.68 -12.75
N GLY A 14 -9.25 -1.80 -11.94
CA GLY A 14 -9.34 -1.96 -10.49
C GLY A 14 -8.00 -1.86 -9.75
N ARG A 15 -6.97 -1.32 -10.42
CA ARG A 15 -5.69 -1.00 -9.79
C ARG A 15 -5.85 0.28 -8.98
N VAL A 16 -5.08 0.40 -7.92
CA VAL A 16 -5.10 1.57 -7.05
C VAL A 16 -3.68 1.98 -6.75
N LYS A 17 -3.36 3.26 -6.93
CA LYS A 17 -2.09 3.83 -6.50
C LYS A 17 -2.30 4.55 -5.17
N PHE A 18 -1.38 4.31 -4.24
CA PHE A 18 -1.35 4.93 -2.92
C PHE A 18 0.07 5.36 -2.60
N GLY A 19 0.40 6.60 -2.99
CA GLY A 19 1.77 7.09 -2.95
C GLY A 19 2.69 6.27 -3.86
N ALA A 20 3.65 5.57 -3.26
CA ALA A 20 4.59 4.66 -3.92
C ALA A 20 4.03 3.25 -4.07
N PHE A 21 2.98 2.88 -3.32
CA PHE A 21 2.38 1.56 -3.44
C PHE A 21 1.40 1.50 -4.61
N LEU A 22 1.44 0.38 -5.32
CA LEU A 22 0.45 -0.04 -6.30
C LEU A 22 -0.26 -1.27 -5.76
N VAL A 23 -1.57 -1.17 -5.61
CA VAL A 23 -2.45 -2.30 -5.34
C VAL A 23 -3.03 -2.76 -6.66
N ARG A 24 -2.75 -4.01 -7.04
CA ARG A 24 -3.29 -4.59 -8.27
C ARG A 24 -4.11 -5.84 -7.99
N PRO A 25 -5.27 -6.01 -8.64
CA PRO A 25 -6.00 -7.26 -8.55
C PRO A 25 -5.23 -8.36 -9.29
N LEU A 26 -5.18 -9.53 -8.66
CA LEU A 26 -4.67 -10.76 -9.26
C LEU A 26 -5.86 -11.56 -9.80
N PRO A 27 -5.82 -11.97 -11.08
CA PRO A 27 -6.89 -12.75 -11.67
C PRO A 27 -7.04 -14.10 -10.97
N LYS A 28 -8.28 -14.58 -10.93
CA LYS A 28 -8.60 -15.93 -10.47
C LYS A 28 -7.93 -16.95 -11.39
N ASN A 29 -7.53 -18.09 -10.83
CA ASN A 29 -7.03 -19.22 -11.60
C ASN A 29 -7.53 -20.54 -11.02
N ALA A 30 -7.25 -21.66 -11.69
CA ALA A 30 -7.75 -22.99 -11.27
C ALA A 30 -7.28 -23.42 -9.87
N VAL A 31 -6.24 -22.78 -9.32
CA VAL A 31 -5.70 -23.02 -7.97
C VAL A 31 -6.23 -22.01 -6.95
N ARG A 32 -6.76 -20.87 -7.41
CA ARG A 32 -7.20 -19.74 -6.59
C ARG A 32 -8.51 -19.17 -7.13
N GLU A 33 -9.59 -19.67 -6.57
CA GLU A 33 -10.96 -19.31 -6.95
C GLU A 33 -11.37 -17.90 -6.47
N ASN A 34 -10.68 -17.39 -5.45
CA ASN A 34 -10.91 -16.07 -4.90
C ASN A 34 -9.94 -15.03 -5.50
N MET A 35 -10.49 -13.84 -5.79
CA MET A 35 -9.73 -12.72 -6.29
C MET A 35 -8.84 -12.17 -5.18
N ARG A 36 -7.54 -12.00 -5.45
CA ARG A 36 -6.57 -11.45 -4.50
C ARG A 36 -6.06 -10.10 -4.96
N TYR A 37 -5.41 -9.39 -4.04
CA TYR A 37 -4.81 -8.09 -4.30
C TYR A 37 -3.34 -8.14 -3.93
N GLN A 38 -2.46 -7.80 -4.87
CA GLN A 38 -1.03 -7.69 -4.64
C GLN A 38 -0.67 -6.24 -4.37
N VAL A 39 0.19 -6.01 -3.37
CA VAL A 39 0.78 -4.70 -3.08
C VAL A 39 2.25 -4.73 -3.49
N GLU A 40 2.67 -3.76 -4.29
CA GLU A 40 4.05 -3.58 -4.74
C GLU A 40 4.44 -2.10 -4.74
N ASP A 41 5.72 -1.76 -4.67
CA ASP A 41 6.21 -0.37 -4.74
C ASP A 41 7.08 -0.09 -5.98
N GLY A 42 7.01 -0.98 -6.98
CA GLY A 42 7.81 -0.93 -8.20
C GLY A 42 9.11 -1.72 -8.12
N GLU A 43 9.71 -1.83 -6.94
CA GLU A 43 10.95 -2.60 -6.70
C GLU A 43 10.67 -3.92 -6.00
N HIS A 44 9.71 -3.93 -5.08
CA HIS A 44 9.41 -5.08 -4.23
C HIS A 44 7.91 -5.41 -4.19
N CYS A 45 7.62 -6.71 -4.14
CA CYS A 45 6.31 -7.22 -3.78
C CYS A 45 6.21 -7.32 -2.26
N HIS A 46 5.28 -6.57 -1.66
CA HIS A 46 5.10 -6.51 -0.20
C HIS A 46 4.13 -7.58 0.33
N GLY A 47 3.35 -8.19 -0.55
CA GLY A 47 2.44 -9.28 -0.19
C GLY A 47 1.20 -9.38 -1.07
N GLN A 48 0.41 -10.41 -0.79
CA GLN A 48 -0.89 -10.66 -1.41
C GLN A 48 -1.95 -10.76 -0.32
N PHE A 49 -3.11 -10.18 -0.57
CA PHE A 49 -4.21 -10.03 0.37
C PHE A 49 -5.49 -10.61 -0.24
N ASP A 50 -6.38 -11.11 0.62
CA ASP A 50 -7.63 -11.73 0.18
C ASP A 50 -8.70 -10.68 -0.19
N SER A 51 -8.49 -9.40 0.16
CA SER A 51 -9.38 -8.31 -0.22
C SER A 51 -8.66 -6.99 -0.53
N ARG A 52 -9.35 -6.12 -1.29
CA ARG A 52 -8.88 -4.76 -1.60
C ARG A 52 -8.67 -3.94 -0.33
N ASN A 53 -9.61 -4.06 0.62
CA ASN A 53 -9.57 -3.28 1.85
C ASN A 53 -8.39 -3.67 2.75
N GLU A 54 -8.04 -4.96 2.80
CA GLU A 54 -6.84 -5.41 3.53
C GLU A 54 -5.55 -4.88 2.90
N ALA A 55 -5.43 -4.97 1.56
CA ALA A 55 -4.28 -4.44 0.83
C ALA A 55 -4.13 -2.91 1.05
N LEU A 56 -5.23 -2.18 1.02
CA LEU A 56 -5.23 -0.74 1.31
C LEU A 56 -4.88 -0.46 2.77
N ARG A 57 -5.46 -1.20 3.73
CA ARG A 57 -5.14 -1.06 5.16
C ARG A 57 -3.65 -1.26 5.42
N TYR A 58 -3.03 -2.22 4.75
CA TYR A 58 -1.58 -2.42 4.78
C TYR A 58 -0.83 -1.18 4.29
N CYS A 59 -1.22 -0.63 3.13
CA CYS A 59 -0.60 0.59 2.57
C CYS A 59 -0.72 1.78 3.55
N TYR A 60 -1.90 1.99 4.14
CA TYR A 60 -2.13 3.02 5.14
C TYR A 60 -1.22 2.86 6.36
N GLN A 61 -1.10 1.64 6.90
CA GLN A 61 -0.23 1.38 8.05
C GLN A 61 1.23 1.68 7.75
N ARG A 62 1.74 1.25 6.58
CA ARG A 62 3.13 1.50 6.17
C ARG A 62 3.43 2.98 6.04
N TYR A 63 2.51 3.76 5.47
CA TYR A 63 2.66 5.22 5.39
C TYR A 63 2.56 5.91 6.75
N ARG A 64 1.68 5.46 7.64
CA ARG A 64 1.64 5.95 9.03
C ARG A 64 2.96 5.71 9.74
N ILE A 65 3.53 4.51 9.63
CA ILE A 65 4.83 4.18 10.23
C ILE A 65 5.92 5.12 9.68
N LYS A 66 6.04 5.27 8.36
CA LYS A 66 7.02 6.18 7.75
C LYS A 66 6.86 7.63 8.20
N ILE A 67 5.62 8.11 8.37
CA ILE A 67 5.33 9.44 8.93
C ILE A 67 5.87 9.56 10.36
N HIS A 68 5.63 8.53 11.20
CA HIS A 68 6.08 8.54 12.60
C HIS A 68 7.59 8.32 12.76
N GLU A 69 8.24 7.52 11.90
CA GLU A 69 9.70 7.34 11.87
C GLU A 69 10.43 8.65 11.61
N ARG A 70 9.98 9.43 10.61
CA ARG A 70 10.56 10.74 10.30
C ARG A 70 10.40 11.78 11.41
N ILE A 71 9.33 11.68 12.21
CA ILE A 71 9.16 12.56 13.37
C ILE A 71 10.20 12.23 14.45
N LYS A 72 10.55 10.95 14.63
CA LYS A 72 11.56 10.55 15.62
C LYS A 72 12.97 10.98 15.25
N GLU A 73 13.34 11.00 13.96
CA GLU A 73 14.65 11.49 13.51
C GLU A 73 14.88 12.98 13.81
N GLY A 74 13.81 13.77 13.95
CA GLY A 74 13.87 15.17 14.39
C GLY A 74 13.78 15.38 15.91
N ALA A 75 13.58 14.31 16.70
CA ALA A 75 13.40 14.41 18.15
C ALA A 75 14.71 14.20 18.95
N ALA A 76 15.85 14.08 18.27
CA ALA A 76 17.18 13.92 18.88
C ALA A 76 18.05 15.20 18.81
N GLN A 77 17.44 16.37 19.03
CA GLN A 77 18.17 17.57 19.42
C GLN A 77 17.53 18.16 20.67
N ILE A 78 17.96 17.64 21.83
CA ILE A 78 18.06 18.40 23.08
C ILE A 78 19.26 17.86 23.84
#